data_AF-A0A7Y3WZ02-F1
#
_entry.id   AF-A0A7Y3WZ02-F1
#
_cell.length_a   1.000
_cell.length_b   1.000
_cell.length_c   1.000
_cell.angle_alpha   90.00
_cell.angle_beta   90.00
_cell.angle_gamma   90.00
#
_symmetry.space_group_name_H-M   'P 1'
#
loop_
_entity.id
_entity.type
_entity.pdbx_description
1 polymer ?
#
loop_
_entity_poly.entity_id
_entity_poly.type
_entity_poly.pdbx_seq_one_letter_code
_entity_poly.pdbx_strand_id
1 'polypeptide(L)'
;MKHLFKAELNWTSKKEQESVSKLYNKSHQIKIEGKPVLNVSAAKAFKGDPQVYNPEDLLLSSLVSCHMMSYLYVCSQNGIEVLEYSDHAEATLEVSPDGSGRFTEVRLNPKAKISDPEQIELALGLHQKANQLCFIANSCNFPVLHEASCEVI
;
A
#
# COMPACT_ATOMS: atom_id res chain seq x y z
N MET A 1 -12.30 11.22 17.48
CA MET A 1 -13.48 10.55 16.86
C MET A 1 -13.06 9.14 16.47
N LYS A 2 -13.96 8.15 16.45
CA LYS A 2 -13.67 6.77 16.00
C LYS A 2 -14.50 6.47 14.77
N HIS A 3 -13.89 5.83 13.76
CA HIS A 3 -14.55 5.39 12.53
C HIS A 3 -14.37 3.89 12.35
N LEU A 4 -15.39 3.19 11.87
CA LEU A 4 -15.37 1.76 11.63
C LEU A 4 -15.29 1.48 10.12
N PHE A 5 -14.36 0.63 9.72
CA PHE A 5 -14.24 0.11 8.36
C PHE A 5 -14.56 -1.39 8.36
N LYS A 6 -15.27 -1.88 7.35
CA LYS A 6 -15.70 -3.28 7.23
C LYS A 6 -15.29 -3.83 5.85
N ALA A 7 -14.91 -5.11 5.83
CA ALA A 7 -14.68 -5.87 4.62
C ALA A 7 -15.22 -7.30 4.82
N GLU A 8 -15.70 -7.90 3.74
CA GLU A 8 -16.20 -9.28 3.71
C GLU A 8 -15.37 -10.11 2.73
N LEU A 9 -14.93 -11.29 3.15
CA LEU A 9 -14.21 -12.24 2.29
C LEU A 9 -15.08 -13.45 1.97
N ASN A 10 -15.17 -13.78 0.69
CA ASN A 10 -15.85 -14.98 0.20
C ASN A 10 -14.86 -15.88 -0.54
N TRP A 11 -14.72 -17.12 -0.08
CA TRP A 11 -13.95 -18.16 -0.76
C TRP A 11 -14.83 -19.39 -0.96
N THR A 12 -14.64 -20.10 -2.08
CA THR A 12 -15.38 -21.33 -2.36
C THR A 12 -14.43 -22.37 -2.93
N SER A 13 -14.53 -23.60 -2.41
CA SER A 13 -13.83 -24.75 -2.99
C SER A 13 -14.52 -25.13 -4.31
N LYS A 14 -13.95 -24.72 -5.45
CA LYS A 14 -14.33 -25.33 -6.74
C LYS A 14 -13.81 -26.78 -6.73
N LYS A 15 -14.69 -27.76 -6.57
CA LYS A 15 -14.39 -29.16 -6.84
C LYS A 15 -14.40 -29.35 -8.36
N GLU A 16 -13.30 -29.09 -9.03
CA GLU A 16 -13.07 -29.71 -10.34
C GLU A 16 -12.64 -31.16 -10.10
N GLN A 17 -13.26 -32.05 -10.87
CA GLN A 17 -13.16 -33.50 -10.75
C GLN A 17 -11.69 -33.97 -10.68
N GLU A 18 -11.44 -34.94 -9.80
CA GLU A 18 -10.28 -35.84 -9.83
C GLU A 18 -8.87 -35.24 -9.61
N SER A 19 -8.71 -34.24 -8.74
CA SER A 19 -7.36 -33.96 -8.21
C SER A 19 -7.10 -34.73 -6.91
N VAL A 20 -6.11 -35.62 -6.94
CA VAL A 20 -5.59 -36.40 -5.78
C VAL A 20 -4.85 -35.49 -4.77
N SER A 21 -4.75 -34.19 -5.06
CA SER A 21 -4.06 -33.21 -4.22
C SER A 21 -5.03 -32.54 -3.25
N LYS A 22 -4.69 -32.51 -1.96
CA LYS A 22 -5.43 -31.78 -0.90
C LYS A 22 -5.19 -30.25 -0.94
N LEU A 23 -4.74 -29.69 -2.06
CA LEU A 23 -4.38 -28.28 -2.15
C LEU A 23 -5.62 -27.42 -2.45
N TYR A 24 -5.91 -26.49 -1.55
CA TYR A 24 -6.98 -25.52 -1.75
C TYR A 24 -6.58 -24.47 -2.80
N ASN A 25 -7.57 -24.06 -3.62
CA ASN A 25 -7.39 -22.90 -4.48
C ASN A 25 -7.22 -21.62 -3.63
N LYS A 26 -6.49 -20.63 -4.15
CA LYS A 26 -6.13 -19.41 -3.42
C LYS A 26 -6.96 -18.19 -3.84
N SER A 27 -7.75 -18.33 -4.91
CA SER A 27 -8.57 -17.26 -5.46
C SER A 27 -9.82 -17.04 -4.63
N HIS A 28 -10.11 -15.80 -4.29
CA HIS A 28 -11.26 -15.41 -3.48
C HIS A 28 -11.70 -13.98 -3.85
N GLN A 29 -12.80 -13.54 -3.24
CA GLN A 29 -13.35 -12.21 -3.46
C GLN A 29 -13.41 -11.43 -2.15
N ILE A 30 -13.01 -10.16 -2.20
CA ILE A 30 -13.22 -9.18 -1.13
C ILE A 30 -14.34 -8.22 -1.55
N LYS A 31 -15.31 -8.02 -0.67
CA LYS A 31 -16.41 -7.07 -0.84
C LYS A 31 -16.33 -5.98 0.21
N ILE A 32 -16.50 -4.74 -0.23
CA ILE A 32 -16.64 -3.55 0.62
C ILE A 32 -17.94 -2.87 0.20
N GLU A 33 -18.75 -2.47 1.17
CA GLU A 33 -20.05 -1.85 0.93
C GLU A 33 -19.94 -0.66 -0.05
N GLY A 34 -20.78 -0.68 -1.09
CA GLY A 34 -20.83 0.36 -2.11
C GLY A 34 -19.66 0.40 -3.11
N LYS A 35 -18.74 -0.56 -3.08
CA LYS A 35 -17.56 -0.61 -3.97
C LYS A 35 -17.57 -1.83 -4.90
N PRO A 36 -16.85 -1.76 -6.04
CA PRO A 36 -16.60 -2.94 -6.87
C PRO A 36 -15.97 -4.09 -6.09
N VAL A 37 -16.28 -5.32 -6.51
CA VAL A 37 -15.69 -6.53 -5.94
C VAL A 37 -14.21 -6.61 -6.32
N LEU A 38 -13.34 -6.87 -5.35
CA LEU A 38 -11.94 -7.15 -5.58
C LEU A 38 -11.75 -8.66 -5.73
N ASN A 39 -11.27 -9.10 -6.89
CA ASN A 39 -10.75 -10.46 -7.05
C ASN A 39 -9.33 -10.48 -6.50
N VAL A 40 -9.05 -11.45 -5.64
CA VAL A 40 -7.77 -11.56 -4.93
C VAL A 40 -7.29 -13.00 -4.98
N SER A 41 -5.98 -13.18 -5.02
CA SER A 41 -5.31 -14.47 -4.87
C SER A 41 -4.09 -14.31 -3.95
N ALA A 42 -3.42 -15.40 -3.59
CA ALA A 42 -2.07 -15.29 -3.05
C ALA A 42 -1.11 -14.70 -4.09
N ALA A 43 0.01 -14.12 -3.64
CA ALA A 43 1.07 -13.65 -4.53
C ALA A 43 1.64 -14.79 -5.41
N LYS A 44 2.26 -14.43 -6.54
CA LYS A 44 2.92 -15.38 -7.46
C LYS A 44 3.99 -16.21 -6.74
N ALA A 45 4.77 -15.60 -5.85
CA ALA A 45 5.77 -16.28 -5.01
C ALA A 45 5.15 -17.42 -4.17
N PHE A 46 3.87 -17.29 -3.84
CA PHE A 46 3.08 -18.27 -3.13
C PHE A 46 2.12 -19.02 -4.04
N LYS A 47 2.42 -19.19 -5.33
CA LYS A 47 1.64 -19.98 -6.30
C LYS A 47 0.18 -19.54 -6.44
N GLY A 48 -0.10 -18.24 -6.35
CA GLY A 48 -1.41 -17.71 -6.71
C GLY A 48 -1.46 -17.13 -8.12
N ASP A 49 -2.64 -16.67 -8.52
CA ASP A 49 -2.91 -16.04 -9.81
C ASP A 49 -2.30 -14.61 -9.87
N PRO A 50 -1.30 -14.36 -10.74
CA PRO A 50 -0.66 -13.05 -10.88
C PRO A 50 -1.50 -12.01 -11.63
N GLN A 51 -2.67 -12.39 -12.18
CA GLN A 51 -3.55 -11.46 -12.90
C GLN A 51 -4.46 -10.64 -11.98
N VAL A 52 -4.53 -11.01 -10.71
CA VAL A 52 -5.35 -10.35 -9.69
C VAL A 52 -4.49 -9.87 -8.53
N TYR A 53 -5.01 -8.94 -7.73
CA TYR A 53 -4.29 -8.44 -6.56
C TYR A 53 -4.03 -9.56 -5.55
N ASN A 54 -3.00 -9.36 -4.74
CA ASN A 54 -2.73 -10.16 -3.55
C ASN A 54 -2.74 -9.28 -2.27
N PRO A 55 -2.82 -9.88 -1.06
CA PRO A 55 -2.82 -9.12 0.18
C PRO A 55 -1.61 -8.19 0.35
N GLU A 56 -0.44 -8.60 -0.13
CA GLU A 56 0.79 -7.82 -0.09
C GLU A 56 0.70 -6.55 -0.95
N ASP A 57 0.18 -6.66 -2.18
CA ASP A 57 -0.11 -5.52 -3.06
C ASP A 57 -1.09 -4.54 -2.40
N LEU A 58 -2.14 -5.07 -1.75
CA LEU A 58 -3.19 -4.28 -1.13
C LEU A 58 -2.68 -3.54 0.12
N LEU A 59 -1.80 -4.14 0.91
CA LEU A 59 -1.16 -3.47 2.04
C LEU A 59 -0.26 -2.33 1.54
N LEU A 60 0.64 -2.62 0.60
CA LEU A 60 1.58 -1.63 0.07
C LEU A 60 0.84 -0.45 -0.58
N SER A 61 -0.15 -0.74 -1.43
CA SER A 61 -0.96 0.31 -2.08
C SER A 61 -1.73 1.17 -1.07
N SER A 62 -2.27 0.56 0.01
CA SER A 62 -2.94 1.31 1.08
C SER A 62 -1.98 2.25 1.80
N LEU A 63 -0.76 1.81 2.06
CA LEU A 63 0.27 2.61 2.71
C LEU A 63 0.73 3.78 1.83
N VAL A 64 1.04 3.51 0.55
CA VAL A 64 1.44 4.53 -0.44
C VAL A 64 0.35 5.60 -0.57
N SER A 65 -0.91 5.17 -0.73
CA SER A 65 -2.04 6.08 -0.87
C SER A 65 -2.25 6.95 0.37
N CYS A 66 -2.17 6.36 1.57
CA CYS A 66 -2.35 7.09 2.82
C CYS A 66 -1.22 8.10 3.07
N HIS A 67 0.03 7.75 2.75
CA HIS A 67 1.16 8.68 2.85
C HIS A 67 1.01 9.84 1.88
N MET A 68 0.66 9.60 0.62
CA MET A 68 0.40 10.65 -0.37
C MET A 68 -0.66 11.63 0.13
N MET A 69 -1.82 11.14 0.60
CA MET A 69 -2.88 12.04 1.11
C MET A 69 -2.41 12.87 2.30
N SER A 70 -1.61 12.27 3.20
CA SER A 70 -1.02 12.97 4.34
C SER A 70 -0.01 14.04 3.91
N TYR A 71 0.78 13.74 2.88
CA TYR A 71 1.75 14.66 2.27
C TYR A 71 1.06 15.86 1.63
N LEU A 72 0.07 15.61 0.76
CA LEU A 72 -0.71 16.68 0.13
C LEU A 72 -1.40 17.57 1.17
N TYR A 73 -1.92 16.97 2.24
CA TYR A 73 -2.48 17.72 3.35
C TYR A 73 -1.45 18.66 3.99
N VAL A 74 -0.25 18.19 4.36
CA VAL A 74 0.75 19.06 4.99
C VAL A 74 1.34 20.10 4.03
N CYS A 75 1.48 19.79 2.74
CA CYS A 75 1.83 20.78 1.72
C CYS A 75 0.80 21.91 1.67
N SER A 76 -0.50 21.57 1.67
CA SER A 76 -1.57 22.58 1.66
C SER A 76 -1.54 23.50 2.89
N GLN A 77 -1.19 22.96 4.06
CA GLN A 77 -1.07 23.75 5.30
C GLN A 77 0.12 24.71 5.26
N ASN A 78 1.12 24.45 4.42
CA ASN A 78 2.31 25.29 4.25
C ASN A 78 2.27 26.13 2.97
N GLY A 79 1.13 26.17 2.26
CA GLY A 79 1.00 26.95 1.03
C GLY A 79 1.83 26.41 -0.14
N ILE A 80 2.20 25.12 -0.11
CA ILE A 80 2.89 24.45 -1.21
C ILE A 80 1.85 23.89 -2.18
N GLU A 81 1.89 24.37 -3.42
CA GLU A 81 1.09 23.85 -4.52
C GLU A 81 1.81 22.67 -5.17
N VAL A 82 1.28 21.47 -4.95
CA VAL A 82 1.76 20.23 -5.59
C VAL A 82 0.99 20.01 -6.88
N LEU A 83 1.71 19.96 -8.00
CA LEU A 83 1.17 19.79 -9.35
C LEU A 83 1.11 18.32 -9.76
N GLU A 84 2.13 17.54 -9.41
CA GLU A 84 2.19 16.10 -9.65
C GLU A 84 2.78 15.35 -8.44
N TYR A 85 2.33 14.12 -8.24
CA TYR A 85 2.89 13.18 -7.27
C TYR A 85 2.93 11.79 -7.89
N SER A 86 4.06 11.12 -7.77
CA SER A 86 4.19 9.68 -8.06
C SER A 86 5.03 9.00 -7.00
N ASP A 87 4.84 7.69 -6.81
CA ASP A 87 5.60 6.93 -5.81
C ASP A 87 5.82 5.51 -6.33
N HIS A 88 7.09 5.12 -6.43
CA HIS A 88 7.51 3.77 -6.81
C HIS A 88 7.96 3.03 -5.56
N ALA A 89 7.00 2.70 -4.70
CA ALA A 89 7.29 2.08 -3.41
C ALA A 89 7.64 0.60 -3.54
N GLU A 90 8.49 0.15 -2.62
CA GLU A 90 8.92 -1.25 -2.50
C GLU A 90 8.68 -1.74 -1.07
N ALA A 91 8.38 -3.03 -0.93
CA ALA A 91 8.18 -3.68 0.37
C ALA A 91 8.92 -5.01 0.41
N THR A 92 9.59 -5.28 1.54
CA THR A 92 10.29 -6.54 1.75
C THR A 92 9.49 -7.44 2.68
N LEU A 93 9.10 -8.62 2.18
CA LEU A 93 8.45 -9.68 2.95
C LEU A 93 9.47 -10.78 3.24
N GLU A 94 9.69 -11.07 4.52
CA GLU A 94 10.50 -12.20 4.98
C GLU A 94 9.59 -13.40 5.29
N VAL A 95 10.01 -14.59 4.86
CA VAL A 95 9.29 -15.85 5.07
C VAL A 95 10.19 -16.83 5.80
N SER A 96 9.71 -17.33 6.94
CA SER A 96 10.39 -18.32 7.77
C SER A 96 10.26 -19.73 7.19
N PRO A 97 11.17 -20.66 7.55
CA PRO A 97 11.09 -22.06 7.09
C PRO A 97 9.80 -22.80 7.49
N ASP A 98 9.11 -22.36 8.55
CA ASP A 98 7.83 -22.91 9.00
C ASP A 98 6.61 -22.37 8.22
N GLY A 99 6.85 -21.46 7.26
CA GLY A 99 5.82 -20.82 6.44
C GLY A 99 5.19 -19.56 7.04
N SER A 100 5.58 -19.15 8.25
CA SER A 100 5.23 -17.83 8.79
C SER A 100 6.03 -16.72 8.09
N GLY A 101 5.64 -15.46 8.27
CA GLY A 101 6.36 -14.34 7.67
C GLY A 101 5.85 -12.98 8.11
N ARG A 102 6.57 -11.93 7.74
CA ARG A 102 6.18 -10.54 7.99
C ARG A 102 6.86 -9.58 7.02
N PHE A 103 6.26 -8.42 6.83
CA PHE A 103 6.99 -7.30 6.22
C PHE A 103 8.06 -6.83 7.20
N THR A 104 9.27 -6.65 6.69
CA THR A 104 10.42 -6.16 7.46
C THR A 104 10.68 -4.68 7.21
N GLU A 105 10.28 -4.16 6.06
CA GLU A 105 10.48 -2.76 5.66
C GLU A 105 9.58 -2.39 4.47
N VAL A 106 9.16 -1.13 4.42
CA VAL A 106 8.65 -0.47 3.21
C VAL A 106 9.51 0.76 2.91
N ARG A 107 9.91 0.92 1.65
CA ARG A 107 10.56 2.12 1.12
C ARG A 107 9.59 2.84 0.20
N LEU A 108 9.21 4.05 0.55
CA LEU A 108 8.49 4.96 -0.33
C LEU A 108 9.50 5.78 -1.13
N ASN A 109 9.22 5.98 -2.42
CA ASN A 109 10.03 6.80 -3.31
C ASN A 109 9.19 7.94 -3.91
N PRO A 110 8.69 8.89 -3.08
CA PRO A 110 7.87 9.99 -3.56
C PRO A 110 8.63 10.89 -4.53
N LYS A 111 7.98 11.25 -5.63
CA LYS A 111 8.41 12.30 -6.55
C LYS A 111 7.31 13.33 -6.64
N ALA A 112 7.55 14.50 -6.06
CA ALA A 112 6.64 15.63 -6.12
C ALA A 112 7.11 16.63 -7.17
N LYS A 113 6.18 17.23 -7.90
CA LYS A 113 6.42 18.43 -8.70
C LYS A 113 5.62 19.58 -8.12
N ILE A 114 6.28 20.71 -7.85
CA ILE A 114 5.67 21.89 -7.21
C ILE A 114 5.82 23.12 -8.10
N SER A 115 5.07 24.19 -7.83
CA SER A 115 5.13 25.43 -8.63
C SER A 115 6.22 26.42 -8.19
N ASP A 116 6.66 26.37 -6.94
CA ASP A 116 7.61 27.34 -6.37
C ASP A 116 8.99 26.71 -6.05
N PRO A 117 10.09 27.11 -6.73
CA PRO A 117 11.43 26.61 -6.44
C PRO A 117 11.95 26.95 -5.04
N GLU A 118 11.48 28.03 -4.41
CA GLU A 118 11.92 28.41 -3.06
C GLU A 118 11.39 27.44 -1.99
N GLN A 119 10.38 26.62 -2.33
CA GLN A 119 9.73 25.70 -1.40
C GLN A 119 10.26 24.26 -1.48
N ILE A 120 11.21 23.94 -2.36
CA ILE A 120 11.71 22.57 -2.58
C ILE A 120 12.20 21.92 -1.28
N GLU A 121 13.03 22.62 -0.50
CA GLU A 121 13.60 22.07 0.73
C GLU A 121 12.51 21.76 1.77
N LEU A 122 11.54 22.67 1.91
CA LEU A 122 10.39 22.46 2.79
C LEU A 122 9.54 21.29 2.30
N ALA A 123 9.24 21.23 1.00
CA ALA A 123 8.47 20.16 0.38
C ALA A 123 9.11 18.77 0.60
N LEU A 124 10.44 18.67 0.54
CA LEU A 124 11.17 17.45 0.88
C LEU A 124 11.04 17.09 2.37
N GLY A 125 11.25 18.06 3.25
CA GLY A 125 11.17 17.85 4.70
C GLY A 125 9.77 17.43 5.20
N LEU A 126 8.71 17.82 4.50
CA LEU A 126 7.33 17.53 4.88
C LEU A 126 6.96 16.04 4.82
N HIS A 127 7.71 15.19 4.12
CA HIS A 127 7.45 13.75 4.15
C HIS A 127 7.58 13.13 5.54
N GLN A 128 8.48 13.64 6.39
CA GLN A 128 8.59 13.20 7.78
C GLN A 128 7.30 13.50 8.55
N LYS A 129 6.75 14.71 8.37
CA LYS A 129 5.50 15.10 9.02
C LYS A 129 4.31 14.32 8.46
N ALA A 130 4.27 14.11 7.15
CA ALA A 130 3.27 13.29 6.49
C ALA A 130 3.24 11.86 7.05
N ASN A 131 4.41 11.24 7.26
CA ASN A 131 4.49 9.90 7.82
C ASN A 131 3.93 9.82 9.25
N GLN A 132 4.16 10.84 10.08
CA GLN A 132 3.58 10.91 11.43
C GLN A 132 2.05 11.01 11.43
N LEU A 133 1.46 11.59 10.37
CA LEU A 133 0.01 11.72 10.22
C LEU A 133 -0.62 10.53 9.50
N CYS A 134 0.18 9.76 8.75
CA CYS A 134 -0.28 8.62 7.97
C CYS A 134 -0.86 7.52 8.87
N PHE A 135 -2.17 7.31 8.81
CA PHE A 135 -2.86 6.32 9.64
C PHE A 135 -2.36 4.90 9.40
N ILE A 136 -2.05 4.56 8.14
CA ILE A 136 -1.56 3.22 7.79
C ILE A 136 -0.13 3.01 8.28
N ALA A 137 0.77 3.98 8.09
CA ALA A 137 2.14 3.91 8.63
C ALA A 137 2.13 3.75 10.16
N ASN A 138 1.28 4.50 10.86
CA ASN A 138 1.08 4.41 12.31
C ASN A 138 0.47 3.07 12.78
N SER A 139 -0.05 2.26 11.86
CA SER A 139 -0.63 0.95 12.13
C SER A 139 0.32 -0.22 11.78
N CYS A 140 1.47 0.08 11.17
CA CYS A 140 2.47 -0.92 10.80
C CYS A 140 3.47 -1.15 11.93
N ASN A 141 4.02 -2.36 12.04
CA ASN A 141 5.03 -2.73 13.03
C ASN A 141 6.46 -2.84 12.45
N PHE A 142 6.66 -2.28 11.25
CA PHE A 142 7.91 -2.27 10.50
C PHE A 142 8.24 -0.82 10.08
N PRO A 143 9.52 -0.50 9.84
CA PRO A 143 9.93 0.82 9.35
C PRO A 143 9.31 1.13 7.99
N VAL A 144 8.84 2.37 7.85
CA VAL A 144 8.44 2.99 6.59
C VAL A 144 9.44 4.12 6.30
N LEU A 145 10.30 3.91 5.33
CA LEU A 145 11.37 4.83 4.93
C LEU A 145 10.96 5.66 3.72
N HIS A 146 11.58 6.83 3.56
CA HIS A 146 11.28 7.77 2.46
C HIS A 146 12.56 8.21 1.77
N GLU A 147 12.64 7.93 0.47
CA GLU A 147 13.67 8.45 -0.43
C GLU A 147 13.00 9.43 -1.42
N ALA A 148 12.65 10.60 -0.90
CA ALA A 148 11.85 11.59 -1.62
C ALA A 148 12.70 12.45 -2.57
N SER A 149 12.08 12.85 -3.68
CA SER A 149 12.60 13.85 -4.61
C SER A 149 11.52 14.89 -4.93
N CYS A 150 11.96 16.11 -5.21
CA CYS A 150 11.07 17.22 -5.56
C CYS A 150 11.72 18.06 -6.66
N GLU A 151 10.94 18.39 -7.68
CA GLU A 151 11.33 19.30 -8.76
C GLU A 151 10.23 20.33 -9.03
N VAL A 152 10.52 21.30 -9.89
CA VAL A 152 9.58 22.39 -10.25
C VAL A 152 9.16 22.23 -11.70
N ILE A 153 7.90 22.58 -12.00
CA ILE A 153 7.39 22.73 -13.36
C ILE A 153 7.24 24.20 -13.72
#